data_AF-A0A5J4PHN0-F1
#
_entry.id   AF-A0A5J4PHN0-F1
#
_cell.length_a   1.000
_cell.length_b   1.000
_cell.length_c   1.000
_cell.angle_alpha   90.00
_cell.angle_beta   90.00
_cell.angle_gamma   90.00
#
_symmetry.space_group_name_H-M   'P 1'
#
loop_
_entity.id
_entity.type
_entity.pdbx_description
1 polymer ?
#
loop_
_entity_poly.entity_id
_entity_poly.type
_entity_poly.pdbx_seq_one_letter_code
_entity_poly.pdbx_strand_id
1 'polypeptide(L)'
;MKTFTEKPELELAKVFLESGEFYWNSGLFMWSVNTIIEVSEKLLPELTAKLHSDEVYGTPHEKDFINELYPTCPNISIDYGIMEKADNVYVSL
;
A
#
# COMPACT_ATOMS: atom_id res chain seq x y z
N MET A 1 10.70 -9.09 -7.64
CA MET A 1 11.47 -7.83 -7.68
C MET A 1 12.57 -7.91 -6.63
N LYS A 2 13.78 -7.36 -6.84
CA LYS A 2 14.85 -7.44 -5.81
C LYS A 2 14.65 -6.43 -4.68
N THR A 3 14.07 -5.26 -4.97
CA THR A 3 13.77 -4.23 -3.95
C THR A 3 12.84 -3.15 -4.53
N PHE A 4 11.86 -2.70 -3.75
CA PHE A 4 11.10 -1.46 -3.98
C PHE A 4 11.67 -0.39 -3.04
N THR A 5 11.75 0.87 -3.47
CA THR A 5 12.24 1.97 -2.62
C THR A 5 11.47 3.24 -2.92
N GLU A 6 10.71 3.71 -1.94
CA GLU A 6 9.96 4.97 -2.02
C GLU A 6 10.91 6.15 -1.71
N LYS A 7 11.07 7.06 -2.69
CA LYS A 7 11.80 8.34 -2.53
C LYS A 7 13.23 8.17 -1.95
N PRO A 8 14.17 7.60 -2.72
CA PRO A 8 15.55 7.44 -2.29
C PRO A 8 16.26 8.79 -2.08
N GLU A 9 17.26 8.79 -1.20
CA GLU A 9 18.21 9.90 -1.07
C GLU A 9 18.96 10.14 -2.38
N LEU A 10 19.41 11.39 -2.60
CA LEU A 10 20.00 11.82 -3.89
C LEU A 10 21.13 10.89 -4.37
N GLU A 11 22.01 10.46 -3.47
CA GLU A 11 23.13 9.60 -3.82
C GLU A 11 22.67 8.21 -4.29
N LEU A 12 21.64 7.65 -3.65
CA LEU A 12 21.06 6.37 -4.05
C LEU A 12 20.28 6.49 -5.36
N ALA A 13 19.59 7.61 -5.57
CA ALA A 13 18.87 7.89 -6.81
C ALA A 13 19.80 7.94 -8.03
N LYS A 14 21.01 8.52 -7.88
CA LYS A 14 22.02 8.52 -8.95
C LYS A 14 22.47 7.11 -9.29
N VAL A 15 22.73 6.27 -8.28
CA VAL A 15 23.12 4.86 -8.50
C VAL A 15 22.03 4.09 -9.26
N PHE A 16 20.76 4.29 -8.89
CA PHE A 16 19.65 3.66 -9.61
C PHE A 16 19.60 4.07 -11.08
N LEU A 17 19.74 5.36 -11.36
CA LEU A 17 19.73 5.88 -12.72
C LEU A 17 20.92 5.36 -13.55
N GLU A 18 22.12 5.37 -12.97
CA GLU A 18 23.34 4.90 -13.64
C GLU A 18 23.33 3.39 -13.93
N SER A 19 22.73 2.60 -13.05
CA SER A 19 22.65 1.14 -13.24
C SER A 19 21.76 0.74 -14.42
N GLY A 20 20.73 1.53 -14.74
CA GLY A 20 19.73 1.20 -15.75
C GLY A 20 18.81 0.01 -15.37
N GLU A 21 18.92 -0.52 -14.15
CA GLU A 21 18.15 -1.68 -13.67
C GLU A 21 16.89 -1.30 -12.89
N PHE A 22 16.65 -0.01 -12.68
CA PHE A 22 15.53 0.51 -11.90
C PHE A 22 14.53 1.26 -12.79
N TYR A 23 13.26 1.15 -12.43
CA TYR A 23 12.16 1.83 -13.09
C TYR A 23 11.48 2.78 -12.11
N TRP A 24 10.97 3.90 -12.62
CA TRP A 24 10.10 4.79 -11.85
C TRP A 24 8.76 4.10 -11.57
N ASN A 25 8.34 4.09 -10.31
CA ASN A 25 6.98 3.71 -9.97
C ASN A 25 6.00 4.78 -10.48
N SER A 26 5.00 4.38 -11.29
CA SER A 26 3.98 5.27 -11.83
C SER A 26 2.88 5.61 -10.82
N GLY A 27 2.85 4.92 -9.67
CA GLY A 27 1.76 5.01 -8.69
C GLY A 27 0.50 4.27 -9.11
N LEU A 28 0.57 3.43 -10.15
CA LEU A 28 -0.52 2.57 -10.59
C LEU A 28 -0.27 1.14 -10.09
N PHE A 29 -1.31 0.54 -9.51
CA PHE A 29 -1.26 -0.82 -8.99
C PHE A 29 -2.42 -1.66 -9.50
N MET A 30 -2.17 -2.95 -9.65
CA MET A 30 -3.18 -3.94 -9.99
C MET A 30 -2.99 -5.18 -9.12
N TRP A 31 -4.05 -5.58 -8.43
CA TRP A 31 -4.09 -6.75 -7.56
C TRP A 31 -5.50 -7.32 -7.50
N SER A 32 -5.65 -8.53 -6.97
CA SER A 32 -6.95 -9.05 -6.58
C SER A 32 -7.39 -8.45 -5.23
N VAL A 33 -8.70 -8.32 -5.03
CA VAL A 33 -9.27 -7.80 -3.77
C VAL A 33 -8.83 -8.67 -2.58
N ASN A 34 -8.89 -10.00 -2.73
CA ASN A 34 -8.48 -10.92 -1.66
C ASN A 34 -7.01 -10.73 -1.30
N THR A 35 -6.13 -10.60 -2.30
CA THR A 35 -4.69 -10.41 -2.05
C THR A 35 -4.41 -9.12 -1.28
N ILE A 36 -5.04 -8.01 -1.64
CA ILE A 36 -4.76 -6.74 -0.94
C ILE A 36 -5.30 -6.74 0.48
N ILE A 37 -6.43 -7.40 0.74
CA ILE A 37 -6.97 -7.57 2.10
C ILE A 37 -6.01 -8.40 2.95
N GLU A 38 -5.63 -9.60 2.49
CA GLU A 38 -4.71 -10.50 3.20
C GLU A 38 -3.36 -9.82 3.51
N VAL A 39 -2.80 -9.11 2.52
CA VAL A 39 -1.52 -8.40 2.69
C VAL A 39 -1.67 -7.21 3.65
N SER A 40 -2.79 -6.48 3.59
CA SER A 40 -3.06 -5.37 4.51
C SER A 40 -3.23 -5.87 5.94
N GLU A 41 -3.90 -7.01 6.17
CA GLU A 41 -4.04 -7.60 7.51
C GLU A 41 -2.68 -7.98 8.10
N LYS A 42 -1.77 -8.49 7.26
CA LYS A 42 -0.41 -8.87 7.69
C LYS A 42 0.49 -7.65 7.95
N LEU A 43 0.47 -6.66 7.06
CA LEU A 43 1.43 -5.55 7.07
C LEU A 43 0.94 -4.28 7.75
N LEU A 44 -0.38 -4.08 7.79
CA LEU A 44 -1.07 -2.92 8.35
C LEU A 44 -2.22 -3.33 9.29
N PRO A 45 -1.98 -4.21 10.29
CA PRO A 45 -3.04 -4.77 11.13
C PRO A 45 -3.86 -3.72 11.90
N GLU A 46 -3.26 -2.57 12.24
CA GLU A 46 -3.97 -1.46 12.90
C GLU A 46 -4.98 -0.80 11.96
N LEU A 47 -4.60 -0.59 10.70
CA LEU A 47 -5.50 -0.02 9.68
C LEU A 47 -6.66 -0.97 9.41
N THR A 48 -6.35 -2.25 9.19
CA THR A 48 -7.40 -3.24 8.88
C THR A 48 -8.32 -3.44 10.06
N ALA A 49 -7.82 -3.55 11.29
CA ALA A 49 -8.67 -3.68 12.48
C ALA A 49 -9.65 -2.50 12.65
N LYS A 50 -9.24 -1.27 12.32
CA LYS A 50 -10.10 -0.08 12.39
C LYS A 50 -11.18 -0.06 11.31
N LEU A 51 -10.89 -0.56 10.12
CA LEU A 51 -11.81 -0.53 8.98
C LEU A 51 -12.54 -1.86 8.76
N HIS A 52 -12.32 -2.87 9.60
CA HIS A 52 -12.95 -4.18 9.46
C HIS A 52 -14.40 -4.13 9.98
N SER A 53 -15.38 -4.23 9.08
CA SER A 53 -16.80 -4.38 9.45
C SER A 53 -17.62 -4.97 8.30
N ASP A 54 -18.06 -6.22 8.43
CA ASP A 54 -18.85 -6.87 7.38
C ASP A 54 -20.30 -6.37 7.29
N GLU A 55 -20.81 -5.74 8.36
CA GLU A 55 -22.23 -5.38 8.48
C GLU A 55 -22.52 -3.92 8.07
N VAL A 56 -21.49 -3.08 7.99
CA VAL A 56 -21.67 -1.63 7.79
C VAL A 56 -21.54 -1.21 6.33
N TYR A 57 -20.67 -1.87 5.57
CA TYR A 57 -20.48 -1.54 4.15
C TYR A 57 -21.73 -1.86 3.32
N GLY A 58 -22.10 -0.94 2.42
CA GLY A 58 -23.32 -1.01 1.60
C GLY A 58 -24.60 -0.57 2.33
N THR A 59 -24.50 -0.10 3.57
CA THR A 59 -25.65 0.37 4.37
C THR A 59 -25.69 1.91 4.46
N PRO A 60 -26.81 2.51 4.90
CA PRO A 60 -26.86 3.94 5.20
C PRO A 60 -25.85 4.42 6.25
N HIS A 61 -25.30 3.51 7.06
CA HIS A 61 -24.34 3.82 8.13
C HIS A 61 -22.87 3.87 7.66
N GLU A 62 -22.58 3.41 6.44
CA GLU A 62 -21.21 3.33 5.90
C GLU A 62 -20.46 4.67 6.00
N LYS A 63 -21.12 5.75 5.60
CA LYS A 63 -20.49 7.08 5.56
C LYS A 63 -20.11 7.57 6.96
N ASP A 64 -20.96 7.35 7.94
CA ASP A 64 -20.71 7.79 9.32
C ASP A 64 -19.59 6.97 9.95
N PHE A 65 -19.59 5.64 9.73
CA PHE A 65 -18.53 4.74 10.14
C PHE A 65 -17.16 5.15 9.57
N ILE A 66 -17.09 5.44 8.26
CA ILE A 66 -15.86 5.91 7.62
C ILE A 66 -15.41 7.25 8.23
N ASN A 67 -16.33 8.21 8.40
CA ASN A 67 -15.99 9.53 8.94
C ASN A 67 -15.49 9.47 10.39
N GLU A 68 -16.00 8.53 11.19
CA GLU A 68 -15.58 8.33 12.57
C GLU A 68 -14.19 7.67 12.66
N LEU A 69 -13.96 6.61 11.88
CA LEU A 69 -12.78 5.76 12.05
C LEU A 69 -11.59 6.17 11.19
N TYR A 70 -11.82 6.71 9.98
CA TYR A 70 -10.75 7.11 9.06
C TYR A 70 -9.77 8.14 9.67
N PRO A 71 -10.21 9.17 10.44
CA PRO A 71 -9.28 10.10 11.10
C PRO A 71 -8.36 9.44 12.13
N THR A 72 -8.73 8.27 12.64
CA THR A 72 -7.91 7.51 13.60
C THR A 72 -6.93 6.59 12.91
N CYS A 73 -7.06 6.35 11.61
CA CYS A 73 -6.21 5.43 10.86
C CYS A 73 -4.77 5.96 10.73
N PRO A 74 -3.77 5.07 10.67
CA PRO A 74 -2.39 5.48 10.42
C PRO A 74 -2.27 6.18 9.06
N ASN A 75 -1.59 7.32 9.03
CA ASN A 75 -1.28 8.04 7.78
C ASN A 75 -0.03 7.43 7.14
N ILE A 76 -0.23 6.40 6.33
CA ILE A 76 0.82 5.63 5.67
C ILE A 76 0.48 5.42 4.20
N SER A 77 1.47 5.59 3.31
CA SER A 77 1.28 5.33 1.88
C SER A 77 1.26 3.83 1.61
N ILE A 78 0.63 3.44 0.51
CA ILE A 78 0.60 2.04 0.06
C ILE A 78 2.00 1.53 -0.31
N ASP A 79 2.85 2.41 -0.84
CA ASP A 79 4.24 2.12 -1.20
C ASP A 79 5.05 1.65 0.01
N TYR A 80 5.00 2.43 1.10
CA TYR A 80 5.73 2.13 2.33
C TYR A 80 5.04 1.06 3.19
N GLY A 81 3.71 1.09 3.24
CA GLY A 81 2.91 0.17 4.04
C GLY A 81 2.90 -1.25 3.49
N ILE A 82 2.93 -1.40 2.16
CA ILE A 82 2.77 -2.68 1.48
C ILE A 82 3.90 -2.96 0.50
N MET A 83 4.14 -2.09 -0.49
CA MET A 83 5.01 -2.42 -1.63
C MET A 83 6.47 -2.71 -1.27
N GLU A 84 7.02 -2.01 -0.27
CA GLU A 84 8.38 -2.26 0.23
C GLU A 84 8.54 -3.59 0.98
N LYS A 85 7.44 -4.16 1.49
CA LYS A 85 7.46 -5.31 2.40
C LYS A 85 6.80 -6.56 1.81
N ALA A 86 6.10 -6.42 0.69
CA ALA A 86 5.39 -7.51 0.04
C ALA A 86 6.35 -8.39 -0.78
N ASP A 87 6.24 -9.70 -0.60
CA ASP A 87 7.12 -10.68 -1.25
C ASP A 87 6.70 -11.00 -2.71
N ASN A 88 5.48 -10.59 -3.11
CA ASN A 88 4.82 -10.98 -4.35
C ASN A 88 4.62 -9.81 -5.34
N VAL A 89 5.60 -8.91 -5.45
CA VAL A 89 5.54 -7.74 -6.34
C VAL A 89 6.09 -8.02 -7.74
N TYR A 90 5.30 -7.66 -8.75
CA TYR A 90 5.62 -7.76 -10.18
C TYR A 90 5.46 -6.40 -10.86
N VAL A 91 6.24 -6.15 -11.91
CA VAL A 91 6.22 -4.91 -12.70
C VAL A 91 5.91 -5.27 -14.16
N SER A 92 4.96 -4.56 -14.76
CA SER A 92 4.72 -4.59 -16.21
C SER A 92 5.32 -3.32 -16.82
N LEU A 93 6.05 -3.48 -17.92
CA LEU A 93 6.60 -2.39 -18.74
C LEU A 93 5.70 -2.10 -19.94
#